data_AF-A0A6I5RIY8-F1
#
_entry.id   AF-A0A6I5RIY8-F1
#
_cell.length_a   1.000
_cell.length_b   1.000
_cell.length_c   1.000
_cell.angle_alpha   90.00
_cell.angle_beta   90.00
_cell.angle_gamma   90.00
#
_symmetry.space_group_name_H-M   'P 1'
#
loop_
_entity.id
_entity.type
_entity.pdbx_description
1 polymer ?
#
loop_
_entity_poly.entity_id
_entity_poly.type
_entity_poly.pdbx_seq_one_letter_code
_entity_poly.pdbx_strand_id
1 'polypeptide(L)'
;MSRLVLRKRSRRRSPVDGQAASANVNAFLSTIKKLSPSWKATIPLAALIVLVTGSTAAAQELSEIESLQVGLDTLWVLIAGVLVFFMNAGFGMLETGFCRQKNAVNILAKNLVVFALSTIAYWFIGWGLMFGDGNAFFGTQGVFFLSGADNSPLTGDAYEGVYSAINWTGVPLAAKFFFQLVFAGTAATIVSGAVAERIKFIDFVLFSLLLVGIAYPITGHMVWGGGLVASWGFWDFAGSTVVHAVGGWAALMGAAFLGPRIGKYNDDGTPNALPG
;
A
#
# COMPACT_ATOMS: atom_id res chain seq x y z
N MET A 1 17.35 -8.25 84.39
CA MET A 1 15.99 -8.72 84.08
C MET A 1 15.05 -7.52 84.03
N SER A 2 14.58 -7.11 82.85
CA SER A 2 13.51 -6.11 82.71
C SER A 2 12.52 -6.64 81.67
N ARG A 3 11.27 -6.87 82.10
CA ARG A 3 10.21 -7.49 81.29
C ARG A 3 9.51 -6.41 80.45
N LEU A 4 9.61 -6.53 79.14
CA LEU A 4 8.78 -5.82 78.16
C LEU A 4 7.35 -6.38 78.21
N VAL A 5 6.36 -5.53 78.51
CA VAL A 5 4.93 -5.87 78.47
C VAL A 5 4.37 -5.51 77.10
N LEU A 6 4.02 -6.51 76.29
CA LEU A 6 3.33 -6.34 75.01
C LEU A 6 1.83 -6.09 75.22
N ARG A 7 1.35 -4.88 74.91
CA ARG A 7 -0.07 -4.52 74.91
C ARG A 7 -0.73 -5.01 73.63
N LYS A 8 -1.55 -6.07 73.72
CA LYS A 8 -2.32 -6.64 72.59
C LYS A 8 -3.41 -5.65 72.15
N ARG A 9 -3.23 -4.99 71.00
CA ARG A 9 -4.24 -4.08 70.42
C ARG A 9 -5.29 -4.93 69.67
N SER A 10 -6.45 -5.14 70.30
CA SER A 10 -7.61 -5.76 69.65
C SER A 10 -8.13 -4.84 68.54
N ARG A 11 -7.97 -5.25 67.28
CA ARG A 11 -8.67 -4.64 66.13
C ARG A 11 -10.11 -5.16 66.15
N ARG A 12 -11.03 -4.42 66.77
CA ARG A 12 -12.48 -4.60 66.52
C ARG A 12 -12.73 -4.22 65.06
N ARG A 13 -13.06 -5.20 64.19
CA ARG A 13 -13.69 -4.92 62.90
C ARG A 13 -15.04 -4.26 63.19
N SER A 14 -15.21 -3.01 62.80
CA SER A 14 -16.51 -2.34 62.87
C SER A 14 -17.50 -3.01 61.90
N PRO A 15 -18.80 -3.13 62.23
CA PRO A 15 -19.82 -3.73 61.35
C PRO A 15 -20.06 -2.97 60.04
N VAL A 16 -19.38 -1.83 59.85
CA VAL A 16 -19.63 -0.82 58.82
C VAL A 16 -19.19 -1.30 57.43
N ASP A 17 -18.20 -2.19 57.33
CA ASP A 17 -17.62 -2.58 56.04
C ASP A 17 -18.55 -3.48 55.19
N GLY A 18 -19.40 -4.30 55.84
CA GLY A 18 -20.38 -5.16 55.14
C GLY A 18 -21.68 -4.44 54.75
N GLN A 19 -22.05 -3.38 55.47
CA GLN A 19 -23.22 -2.57 55.17
C GLN A 19 -22.99 -1.61 54.00
N ALA A 20 -21.77 -1.07 53.86
CA ALA A 20 -21.43 -0.22 52.73
C ALA A 20 -21.43 -0.97 51.38
N ALA A 21 -20.90 -2.20 51.35
CA ALA A 21 -20.91 -3.05 50.16
C ALA A 21 -22.32 -3.46 49.73
N SER A 22 -23.18 -3.84 50.69
CA SER A 22 -24.58 -4.20 50.42
C SER A 22 -25.43 -3.00 50.03
N ALA A 23 -25.17 -1.81 50.58
CA ALA A 23 -25.82 -0.56 50.17
C ALA A 23 -25.48 -0.20 48.70
N ASN A 24 -24.23 -0.37 48.28
CA ASN A 24 -23.80 -0.08 46.91
C ASN A 24 -24.44 -1.04 45.88
N VAL A 25 -24.54 -2.34 46.23
CA VAL A 25 -25.23 -3.34 45.39
C VAL A 25 -26.73 -3.03 45.30
N ASN A 26 -27.37 -2.71 46.42
CA ASN A 26 -28.79 -2.39 46.44
C ASN A 26 -29.12 -1.08 45.69
N ALA A 27 -28.27 -0.07 45.80
CA ALA A 27 -28.39 1.18 45.04
C ALA A 27 -28.26 0.93 43.54
N PHE A 28 -27.27 0.13 43.12
CA PHE A 28 -27.08 -0.28 41.72
C PHE A 28 -28.29 -1.04 41.16
N LEU A 29 -28.80 -2.03 41.91
CA LEU A 29 -29.99 -2.80 41.53
C LEU A 29 -31.25 -1.92 41.43
N SER A 30 -31.38 -0.91 42.29
CA SER A 30 -32.49 0.04 42.24
C SER A 30 -32.44 0.93 40.98
N THR A 31 -31.23 1.31 40.55
CA THR A 31 -31.01 2.07 39.31
C THR A 31 -31.34 1.23 38.08
N ILE A 32 -30.96 -0.05 38.07
CA ILE A 32 -31.33 -0.99 36.99
C ILE A 32 -32.85 -1.16 36.89
N LYS A 33 -33.55 -1.23 38.03
CA LYS A 33 -35.02 -1.35 38.06
C LYS A 33 -35.73 -0.13 37.43
N LYS A 34 -35.12 1.06 37.45
CA LYS A 34 -35.64 2.29 36.84
C LYS A 34 -35.43 2.38 35.33
N LEU A 35 -34.64 1.48 34.74
CA LEU A 35 -34.41 1.45 33.28
C LEU A 35 -35.66 0.92 32.54
N SER A 36 -35.83 1.39 31.30
CA SER A 36 -36.90 0.90 30.42
C SER A 36 -36.73 -0.59 30.12
N PRO A 37 -37.80 -1.30 29.72
CA PRO A 37 -37.73 -2.72 29.37
C PRO A 37 -36.67 -3.04 28.30
N SER A 38 -36.49 -2.14 27.32
CA SER A 38 -35.47 -2.28 26.27
C SER A 38 -34.05 -2.21 26.84
N TRP A 39 -33.75 -1.26 27.72
CA TRP A 39 -32.42 -1.14 28.36
C TRP A 39 -32.07 -2.32 29.28
N LYS A 40 -33.07 -2.93 29.92
CA LYS A 40 -32.90 -4.14 30.73
C LYS A 40 -32.53 -5.38 29.90
N ALA A 41 -32.90 -5.41 28.62
CA ALA A 41 -32.54 -6.48 27.70
C ALA A 41 -31.21 -6.19 26.96
N THR A 42 -30.95 -4.93 26.60
CA THR A 42 -29.75 -4.57 25.81
C THR A 42 -28.47 -4.57 26.63
N ILE A 43 -28.49 -4.15 27.90
CA ILE A 43 -27.28 -4.09 28.73
C ILE A 43 -26.69 -5.49 29.01
N PRO A 44 -27.49 -6.51 29.43
CA PRO A 44 -26.97 -7.86 29.61
C PRO A 44 -26.54 -8.50 28.29
N LEU A 45 -27.24 -8.22 27.19
CA LEU A 45 -26.88 -8.72 25.87
C LEU A 45 -25.55 -8.12 25.39
N ALA A 46 -25.36 -6.81 25.54
CA ALA A 46 -24.10 -6.13 25.22
C ALA A 46 -22.96 -6.62 26.12
N ALA A 47 -23.20 -6.81 27.42
CA ALA A 47 -22.22 -7.37 28.33
C ALA A 47 -21.86 -8.82 27.97
N LEU A 48 -22.84 -9.64 27.58
CA LEU A 48 -22.62 -11.00 27.11
C LEU A 48 -21.81 -11.01 25.81
N ILE A 49 -22.13 -10.13 24.86
CA ILE A 49 -21.36 -9.98 23.62
C ILE A 49 -19.91 -9.62 23.94
N VAL A 50 -19.68 -8.61 24.79
CA VAL A 50 -18.33 -8.16 25.18
C VAL A 50 -17.56 -9.25 25.95
N LEU A 51 -18.23 -10.00 26.82
CA LEU A 51 -17.60 -11.08 27.57
C LEU A 51 -17.27 -12.27 26.66
N VAL A 52 -18.17 -12.64 25.75
CA VAL A 52 -17.95 -13.73 24.80
C VAL A 52 -16.84 -13.36 23.81
N THR A 53 -16.86 -12.15 23.22
CA THR A 53 -15.80 -11.69 22.31
C THR A 53 -14.48 -11.46 23.02
N GLY A 54 -14.51 -10.98 24.27
CA GLY A 54 -13.30 -10.83 25.10
C GLY A 54 -12.67 -12.17 25.47
N SER A 55 -13.49 -13.20 25.70
CA SER A 55 -13.00 -14.56 25.99
C SER A 55 -12.37 -15.20 24.77
N THR A 56 -12.94 -15.01 23.58
CA THR A 56 -12.34 -15.50 22.32
C THR A 56 -11.04 -14.78 21.98
N ALA A 57 -10.94 -13.48 22.25
CA ALA A 57 -9.71 -12.72 22.02
C ALA A 57 -8.57 -13.14 22.97
N ALA A 58 -8.89 -13.52 24.20
CA ALA A 58 -7.90 -14.00 25.17
C ALA A 58 -7.48 -15.47 24.97
N ALA A 59 -8.23 -16.24 24.18
CA ALA A 59 -7.95 -17.65 23.91
C ALA A 59 -7.07 -17.86 22.66
N GLN A 60 -6.76 -16.81 21.92
CA GLN A 60 -6.01 -16.90 20.68
C GLN A 60 -4.50 -16.95 20.97
N GLU A 61 -3.84 -18.00 20.49
CA GLU A 61 -2.40 -18.16 20.63
C GLU A 61 -1.66 -17.07 19.83
N LEU A 62 -0.48 -16.64 20.31
CA LEU A 62 0.27 -15.54 19.68
C LEU A 62 0.56 -15.82 18.18
N SER A 63 0.84 -17.08 17.84
CA SER A 63 1.07 -17.52 16.46
C SER A 63 -0.18 -17.43 15.57
N GLU A 64 -1.37 -17.60 16.13
CA GLU A 64 -2.64 -17.44 15.40
C GLU A 64 -2.94 -15.96 15.13
N ILE A 65 -2.49 -15.06 16.02
CA ILE A 65 -2.62 -13.61 15.82
C ILE A 65 -1.66 -13.13 14.73
N GLU A 66 -0.40 -13.55 14.77
CA GLU A 66 0.61 -13.19 13.76
C GLU A 66 0.22 -13.67 12.35
N SER A 67 -0.22 -14.92 12.23
CA SER A 67 -0.69 -15.46 10.94
C SER A 67 -1.94 -14.75 10.43
N LEU A 68 -2.86 -14.35 11.31
CA LEU A 68 -4.04 -13.57 10.94
C LEU A 68 -3.66 -12.17 10.45
N GLN A 69 -2.71 -11.50 11.12
CA GLN A 69 -2.22 -10.19 10.69
C GLN A 69 -1.62 -10.25 9.28
N VAL A 70 -0.73 -11.23 9.02
CA VAL A 70 -0.17 -11.46 7.68
C VAL A 70 -1.28 -11.65 6.64
N GLY A 71 -2.31 -12.44 6.98
CA GLY A 71 -3.45 -12.67 6.10
C GLY A 71 -4.22 -11.38 5.77
N LEU A 72 -4.49 -10.54 6.78
CA LEU A 72 -5.20 -9.28 6.62
C LEU A 72 -4.39 -8.23 5.84
N ASP A 73 -3.09 -8.09 6.14
CA ASP A 73 -2.19 -7.18 5.44
C ASP A 73 -2.04 -7.59 3.96
N THR A 74 -1.91 -8.89 3.70
CA THR A 74 -1.85 -9.43 2.34
C THR A 74 -3.14 -9.16 1.58
N LEU A 75 -4.30 -9.40 2.20
CA LEU A 75 -5.60 -9.11 1.60
C LEU A 75 -5.72 -7.62 1.25
N TRP A 76 -5.34 -6.74 2.19
CA TRP A 76 -5.36 -5.30 1.96
C TRP A 76 -4.46 -4.88 0.80
N VAL A 77 -3.21 -5.36 0.76
CA VAL A 77 -2.26 -5.05 -0.32
C VAL A 77 -2.75 -5.56 -1.66
N LEU A 78 -3.37 -6.74 -1.73
CA LEU A 78 -3.94 -7.26 -2.97
C LEU A 78 -5.14 -6.43 -3.44
N ILE A 79 -6.06 -6.05 -2.52
CA ILE A 79 -7.19 -5.17 -2.85
C ILE A 79 -6.66 -3.82 -3.35
N ALA A 80 -5.72 -3.21 -2.64
CA ALA A 80 -5.10 -1.95 -3.05
C ALA A 80 -4.40 -2.09 -4.41
N GLY A 81 -3.68 -3.18 -4.64
CA GLY A 81 -3.05 -3.49 -5.93
C GLY A 81 -4.06 -3.64 -7.06
N VAL A 82 -5.22 -4.26 -6.82
CA VAL A 82 -6.31 -4.36 -7.81
C VAL A 82 -6.93 -2.99 -8.10
N LEU A 83 -7.08 -2.12 -7.10
CA LEU A 83 -7.55 -0.75 -7.31
C LEU A 83 -6.55 0.06 -8.16
N VAL A 84 -5.25 -0.08 -7.90
CA VAL A 84 -4.20 0.55 -8.71
C VAL A 84 -4.15 -0.05 -10.11
N PHE A 85 -4.30 -1.37 -10.26
CA PHE A 85 -4.46 -2.00 -11.58
C PHE A 85 -5.63 -1.39 -12.36
N PHE A 86 -6.75 -1.12 -11.68
CA PHE A 86 -7.93 -0.50 -12.28
C PHE A 86 -7.70 0.95 -12.74
N MET A 87 -6.65 1.61 -12.23
CA MET A 87 -6.23 2.92 -12.77
C MET A 87 -5.88 2.82 -14.25
N ASN A 88 -5.37 1.70 -14.77
CA ASN A 88 -5.11 1.53 -16.21
C ASN A 88 -6.39 1.65 -17.05
N ALA A 89 -7.51 1.10 -16.57
CA ALA A 89 -8.80 1.30 -17.22
C ALA A 89 -9.25 2.78 -17.13
N GLY A 90 -9.01 3.42 -15.98
CA GLY A 90 -9.22 4.86 -15.80
C GLY A 90 -8.42 5.72 -16.78
N PHE A 91 -7.12 5.45 -16.94
CA PHE A 91 -6.25 6.12 -17.92
C PHE A 91 -6.73 5.86 -19.34
N GLY A 92 -7.07 4.62 -19.69
CA GLY A 92 -7.64 4.30 -21.01
C GLY A 92 -8.90 5.12 -21.34
N MET A 93 -9.81 5.27 -20.37
CA MET A 93 -11.02 6.11 -20.54
C MET A 93 -10.68 7.60 -20.64
N LEU A 94 -9.80 8.09 -19.77
CA LEU A 94 -9.38 9.49 -19.75
C LEU A 94 -8.67 9.87 -21.06
N GLU A 95 -7.67 9.09 -21.47
CA GLU A 95 -6.90 9.33 -22.69
C GLU A 95 -7.79 9.26 -23.93
N THR A 96 -8.69 8.29 -23.99
CA THR A 96 -9.63 8.17 -25.10
C THR A 96 -10.57 9.37 -25.15
N GLY A 97 -11.07 9.85 -24.00
CA GLY A 97 -11.93 11.03 -23.92
C GLY A 97 -11.23 12.35 -24.28
N PHE A 98 -9.91 12.44 -24.12
CA PHE A 98 -9.10 13.61 -24.52
C PHE A 98 -8.55 13.54 -25.96
N CYS A 99 -8.82 12.45 -26.67
CA CYS A 99 -8.34 12.21 -28.04
C CYS A 99 -9.50 12.14 -29.01
N ARG A 100 -9.27 12.60 -30.25
CA ARG A 100 -10.31 12.56 -31.30
C ARG A 100 -10.78 11.12 -31.51
N GLN A 101 -12.09 10.94 -31.66
CA GLN A 101 -12.75 9.65 -31.88
C GLN A 101 -12.02 8.69 -32.85
N LYS A 102 -11.44 9.20 -33.95
CA LYS A 102 -10.70 8.38 -34.94
C LYS A 102 -9.50 7.62 -34.36
N ASN A 103 -8.97 8.05 -33.22
CA ASN A 103 -7.82 7.45 -32.55
C ASN A 103 -8.20 6.55 -31.36
N ALA A 104 -9.48 6.48 -30.98
CA ALA A 104 -9.93 5.80 -29.76
C ALA A 104 -9.45 4.34 -29.67
N VAL A 105 -9.63 3.56 -30.75
CA VAL A 105 -9.20 2.15 -30.80
C VAL A 105 -7.69 2.00 -30.58
N ASN A 106 -6.89 2.89 -31.18
CA ASN A 106 -5.44 2.87 -31.04
C ASN A 106 -5.00 3.21 -29.61
N ILE A 107 -5.68 4.15 -28.94
CA ILE A 107 -5.38 4.53 -27.55
C ILE A 107 -5.73 3.41 -26.58
N LEU A 108 -6.91 2.81 -26.72
CA LEU A 108 -7.33 1.67 -25.89
C LEU A 108 -6.39 0.46 -26.07
N ALA A 109 -6.00 0.16 -27.32
CA ALA A 109 -5.07 -0.92 -27.61
C ALA A 109 -3.69 -0.68 -26.97
N LYS A 110 -3.18 0.55 -27.01
CA LYS A 110 -1.90 0.92 -26.38
C LYS A 110 -1.94 0.70 -24.87
N ASN A 111 -3.00 1.16 -24.20
CA ASN A 111 -3.15 0.99 -22.74
C ASN A 111 -3.15 -0.50 -22.34
N LEU A 112 -3.89 -1.34 -23.08
CA LEU A 112 -3.96 -2.77 -22.80
C LEU A 112 -2.61 -3.47 -23.02
N VAL A 113 -1.97 -3.24 -24.17
CA VAL A 113 -0.72 -3.92 -24.55
C VAL A 113 0.44 -3.49 -23.67
N VAL A 114 0.53 -2.20 -23.33
CA VAL A 114 1.62 -1.71 -22.48
C VAL A 114 1.57 -2.33 -21.10
N PHE A 115 0.40 -2.57 -20.52
CA PHE A 115 0.34 -3.24 -19.22
C PHE A 115 0.90 -4.67 -19.28
N ALA A 116 0.53 -5.44 -20.31
CA ALA A 116 1.03 -6.80 -20.51
C ALA A 116 2.56 -6.83 -20.67
N LEU A 117 3.10 -5.90 -21.46
CA LEU A 117 4.54 -5.78 -21.68
C LEU A 117 5.29 -5.26 -20.46
N SER A 118 4.70 -4.31 -19.72
CA SER A 118 5.23 -3.81 -18.44
C SER A 118 5.35 -4.94 -17.42
N THR A 119 4.37 -5.85 -17.39
CA THR A 119 4.42 -7.06 -16.55
C THR A 119 5.64 -7.91 -16.86
N ILE A 120 5.89 -8.18 -18.14
CA ILE A 120 7.04 -8.98 -18.56
C ILE A 120 8.35 -8.25 -18.25
N ALA A 121 8.47 -6.96 -18.57
CA ALA A 121 9.70 -6.19 -18.34
C ALA A 121 10.03 -6.04 -16.85
N TYR A 122 9.03 -5.74 -16.03
CA TYR A 122 9.21 -5.56 -14.60
C TYR A 122 9.53 -6.89 -13.91
N TRP A 123 8.87 -7.99 -14.31
CA TRP A 123 9.23 -9.33 -13.84
C TRP A 123 10.64 -9.76 -14.29
N PHE A 124 10.97 -9.50 -15.55
CA PHE A 124 12.23 -9.96 -16.14
C PHE A 124 13.44 -9.28 -15.50
N ILE A 125 13.41 -7.97 -15.29
CA ILE A 125 14.57 -7.21 -14.81
C ILE A 125 14.19 -6.08 -13.82
N GLY A 126 13.01 -5.48 -13.98
CA GLY A 126 12.67 -4.26 -13.23
C GLY A 126 12.61 -4.46 -11.72
N TRP A 127 12.03 -5.57 -11.24
CA TRP A 127 11.98 -5.86 -9.81
C TRP A 127 13.36 -5.96 -9.18
N GLY A 128 14.25 -6.76 -9.78
CA GLY A 128 15.57 -6.99 -9.22
C GLY A 128 16.43 -5.74 -9.24
N LEU A 129 16.29 -4.88 -10.26
CA LEU A 129 16.93 -3.56 -10.27
C LEU A 129 16.37 -2.62 -9.20
N MET A 130 15.07 -2.70 -8.90
CA MET A 130 14.40 -1.79 -7.96
C MET A 130 14.57 -2.19 -6.49
N PHE A 131 14.34 -3.45 -6.16
CA PHE A 131 14.28 -3.92 -4.77
C PHE A 131 15.39 -4.90 -4.39
N GLY A 132 16.14 -5.43 -5.36
CA GLY A 132 17.30 -6.27 -5.08
C GLY A 132 18.37 -5.49 -4.32
N ASP A 133 19.05 -6.15 -3.38
CA ASP A 133 20.17 -5.56 -2.67
C ASP A 133 21.29 -5.19 -3.66
N GLY A 134 21.90 -4.03 -3.45
CA GLY A 134 22.83 -3.48 -4.42
C GLY A 134 23.59 -2.27 -3.93
N ASN A 135 23.85 -1.37 -4.88
CA ASN A 135 24.60 -0.15 -4.62
C ASN A 135 23.64 1.05 -4.49
N ALA A 136 24.17 2.26 -4.35
CA ALA A 136 23.35 3.46 -4.15
C ALA A 136 22.37 3.77 -5.33
N PHE A 137 22.57 3.20 -6.51
CA PHE A 137 21.78 3.53 -7.71
C PHE A 137 20.86 2.41 -8.17
N PHE A 138 21.25 1.14 -8.00
CA PHE A 138 20.45 0.01 -8.47
C PHE A 138 20.79 -1.29 -7.73
N GLY A 139 19.80 -2.19 -7.73
CA GLY A 139 19.91 -3.55 -7.23
C GLY A 139 20.81 -4.44 -8.09
N THR A 140 21.58 -5.31 -7.43
CA THR A 140 22.54 -6.20 -8.09
C THR A 140 22.29 -7.67 -7.81
N GLN A 141 21.40 -7.98 -6.87
CA GLN A 141 21.02 -9.33 -6.49
C GLN A 141 19.58 -9.62 -6.92
N GLY A 142 19.30 -10.88 -7.27
CA GLY A 142 17.97 -11.27 -7.76
C GLY A 142 17.52 -10.52 -9.02
N VAL A 143 18.47 -10.01 -9.82
CA VAL A 143 18.22 -9.06 -10.92
C VAL A 143 17.20 -9.59 -11.91
N PHE A 144 17.33 -10.87 -12.27
CA PHE A 144 16.49 -11.47 -13.30
C PHE A 144 15.38 -12.34 -12.71
N PHE A 145 14.19 -12.26 -13.31
CA PHE A 145 13.07 -13.20 -13.09
C PHE A 145 12.59 -13.35 -11.64
N LEU A 146 12.72 -12.32 -10.80
CA LEU A 146 12.36 -12.41 -9.38
C LEU A 146 13.12 -13.51 -8.60
N SER A 147 14.31 -13.90 -9.07
CA SER A 147 15.02 -15.10 -8.62
C SER A 147 15.76 -14.98 -7.28
N GLY A 148 15.77 -13.79 -6.67
CA GLY A 148 16.42 -13.56 -5.39
C GLY A 148 15.82 -14.39 -4.25
N ALA A 149 16.68 -14.82 -3.31
CA ALA A 149 16.23 -15.49 -2.09
C ALA A 149 15.30 -14.56 -1.30
N ASP A 150 14.22 -15.12 -0.76
CA ASP A 150 13.24 -14.41 0.05
C ASP A 150 12.46 -15.41 0.91
N ASN A 151 12.34 -15.10 2.20
CA ASN A 151 11.56 -15.88 3.15
C ASN A 151 10.34 -15.10 3.69
N SER A 152 9.83 -14.10 2.95
CA SER A 152 8.59 -13.40 3.30
C SER A 152 7.47 -14.42 3.54
N PRO A 153 6.68 -14.30 4.62
CA PRO A 153 6.34 -13.07 5.34
C PRO A 153 7.22 -12.75 6.57
N LEU A 154 8.35 -13.43 6.78
CA LEU A 154 9.25 -13.06 7.88
C LEU A 154 9.81 -11.64 7.67
N THR A 155 10.06 -10.93 8.77
CA THR A 155 10.47 -9.52 8.77
C THR A 155 11.63 -9.24 9.72
N GLY A 156 12.28 -8.08 9.55
CA GLY A 156 13.35 -7.63 10.44
C GLY A 156 14.51 -8.63 10.53
N ASP A 157 14.94 -8.95 11.75
CA ASP A 157 16.07 -9.87 12.00
C ASP A 157 15.80 -11.32 11.58
N ALA A 158 14.52 -11.71 11.42
CA ALA A 158 14.13 -13.04 10.96
C ALA A 158 14.06 -13.14 9.42
N TYR A 159 14.17 -12.00 8.72
CA TYR A 159 14.18 -11.97 7.27
C TYR A 159 15.52 -12.43 6.72
N GLU A 160 15.48 -13.41 5.82
CA GLU A 160 16.63 -13.91 5.07
C GLU A 160 16.29 -13.82 3.58
N GLY A 161 17.01 -12.95 2.87
CA GLY A 161 16.77 -12.72 1.46
C GLY A 161 17.59 -11.58 0.92
N VAL A 162 17.37 -11.27 -0.34
CA VAL A 162 18.10 -10.23 -1.10
C VAL A 162 17.27 -8.97 -1.33
N TYR A 163 16.17 -8.79 -0.60
CA TYR A 163 15.27 -7.64 -0.73
C TYR A 163 15.15 -6.89 0.61
N SER A 164 16.28 -6.48 1.19
CA SER A 164 16.34 -5.88 2.54
C SER A 164 15.50 -4.62 2.68
N ALA A 165 15.38 -3.80 1.63
CA ALA A 165 14.61 -2.56 1.63
C ALA A 165 13.10 -2.73 1.93
N ILE A 166 12.58 -3.95 1.75
CA ILE A 166 11.17 -4.30 1.95
C ILE A 166 10.98 -5.43 2.96
N ASN A 167 11.98 -5.65 3.82
CA ASN A 167 11.91 -6.66 4.89
C ASN A 167 11.05 -6.23 6.09
N TRP A 168 10.60 -4.97 6.14
CA TRP A 168 9.80 -4.44 7.25
C TRP A 168 8.32 -4.84 7.18
N THR A 169 7.86 -5.34 6.03
CA THR A 169 6.47 -5.72 5.78
C THR A 169 6.32 -7.24 5.71
N GLY A 170 5.38 -7.77 6.50
CA GLY A 170 5.06 -9.20 6.58
C GLY A 170 4.18 -9.72 5.46
N VAL A 171 4.20 -9.09 4.28
CA VAL A 171 3.41 -9.51 3.13
C VAL A 171 4.22 -10.47 2.26
N PRO A 172 3.64 -11.56 1.71
CA PRO A 172 4.36 -12.47 0.80
C PRO A 172 4.94 -11.76 -0.44
N LEU A 173 6.08 -12.24 -0.93
CA LEU A 173 6.80 -11.64 -2.05
C LEU A 173 5.94 -11.43 -3.29
N ALA A 174 5.09 -12.40 -3.63
CA ALA A 174 4.21 -12.31 -4.81
C ALA A 174 3.22 -11.14 -4.72
N ALA A 175 2.68 -10.86 -3.52
CA ALA A 175 1.78 -9.73 -3.31
C ALA A 175 2.53 -8.39 -3.34
N LYS A 176 3.74 -8.33 -2.76
CA LYS A 176 4.66 -7.18 -2.88
C LYS A 176 4.99 -6.89 -4.35
N PHE A 177 5.34 -7.94 -5.11
CA PHE A 177 5.63 -7.85 -6.54
C PHE A 177 4.43 -7.33 -7.33
N PHE A 178 3.26 -7.91 -7.14
CA PHE A 178 2.04 -7.46 -7.83
C PHE A 178 1.74 -5.99 -7.53
N PHE A 179 1.82 -5.59 -6.25
CA PHE A 179 1.58 -4.22 -5.83
C PHE A 179 2.56 -3.23 -6.50
N GLN A 180 3.85 -3.57 -6.57
CA GLN A 180 4.85 -2.68 -7.19
C GLN A 180 4.79 -2.70 -8.73
N LEU A 181 4.42 -3.84 -9.31
CA LEU A 181 4.22 -3.98 -10.75
C LEU A 181 3.16 -2.99 -11.26
N VAL A 182 2.03 -2.86 -10.55
CA VAL A 182 0.95 -1.97 -11.01
C VAL A 182 1.34 -0.50 -10.91
N PHE A 183 2.26 -0.12 -10.02
CA PHE A 183 2.85 1.23 -9.96
C PHE A 183 3.81 1.46 -11.15
N ALA A 184 4.65 0.49 -11.47
CA ALA A 184 5.56 0.56 -12.62
C ALA A 184 4.79 0.71 -13.94
N GLY A 185 3.72 -0.07 -14.12
CA GLY A 185 2.81 0.06 -15.26
C GLY A 185 2.11 1.42 -15.31
N THR A 186 1.72 1.96 -14.16
CA THR A 186 1.13 3.30 -14.05
C THR A 186 2.09 4.40 -14.52
N ALA A 187 3.39 4.30 -14.18
CA ALA A 187 4.38 5.27 -14.67
C ALA A 187 4.46 5.30 -16.21
N ALA A 188 4.38 4.13 -16.86
CA ALA A 188 4.39 4.03 -18.32
C ALA A 188 3.09 4.59 -18.95
N THR A 189 1.95 4.36 -18.33
CA THR A 189 0.67 4.84 -18.88
C THR A 189 0.53 6.36 -18.83
N ILE A 190 1.16 7.05 -17.85
CA ILE A 190 1.22 8.52 -17.83
C ILE A 190 1.79 9.07 -19.16
N VAL A 191 2.78 8.39 -19.72
CA VAL A 191 3.40 8.80 -20.99
C VAL A 191 2.43 8.62 -22.16
N SER A 192 1.63 7.54 -22.18
CA SER A 192 0.66 7.23 -23.24
C SER A 192 -0.22 8.43 -23.59
N GLY A 193 -0.87 9.03 -22.59
CA GLY A 193 -1.75 10.17 -22.78
C GLY A 193 -1.04 11.41 -23.35
N ALA A 194 0.19 11.67 -22.91
CA ALA A 194 0.95 12.83 -23.38
C ALA A 194 1.37 12.73 -24.85
N VAL A 195 1.69 11.51 -25.31
CA VAL A 195 2.13 11.23 -26.68
C VAL A 195 1.02 10.73 -27.61
N ALA A 196 -0.22 10.73 -27.10
CA ALA A 196 -1.40 10.27 -27.80
C ALA A 196 -1.58 10.94 -29.18
N GLU A 197 -2.23 10.20 -30.08
CA GLU A 197 -2.51 10.55 -31.49
C GLU A 197 -1.31 10.72 -32.43
N ARG A 198 -0.07 10.76 -31.93
CA ARG A 198 1.12 11.07 -32.77
C ARG A 198 2.31 10.14 -32.61
N ILE A 199 2.42 9.38 -31.51
CA ILE A 199 3.45 8.32 -31.41
C ILE A 199 3.05 7.08 -32.22
N LYS A 200 4.04 6.48 -32.90
CA LYS A 200 3.90 5.16 -33.51
C LYS A 200 3.77 4.09 -32.43
N PHE A 201 3.01 3.04 -32.73
CA PHE A 201 2.72 1.98 -31.75
C PHE A 201 4.00 1.27 -31.27
N ILE A 202 4.88 0.88 -32.19
CA ILE A 202 6.12 0.16 -31.85
C ILE A 202 7.09 1.01 -31.04
N ASP A 203 7.23 2.30 -31.37
CA ASP A 203 8.08 3.24 -30.65
C ASP A 203 7.59 3.39 -29.20
N PHE A 204 6.28 3.44 -29.01
CA PHE A 204 5.68 3.51 -27.67
C PHE A 204 5.91 2.23 -26.86
N VAL A 205 5.82 1.06 -27.50
CA VAL A 205 6.12 -0.23 -26.88
C VAL A 205 7.57 -0.31 -26.41
N LEU A 206 8.53 0.00 -27.30
CA LEU A 206 9.95 -0.02 -26.97
C LEU A 206 10.28 0.97 -25.85
N PHE A 207 9.73 2.17 -25.94
CA PHE A 207 9.87 3.17 -24.89
C PHE A 207 9.35 2.67 -23.53
N SER A 208 8.15 2.07 -23.51
CA SER A 208 7.54 1.56 -22.27
C SER A 208 8.35 0.42 -21.65
N LEU A 209 8.89 -0.48 -22.46
CA LEU A 209 9.78 -1.55 -22.00
C LEU A 209 11.06 -0.99 -21.35
N LEU A 210 11.68 0.02 -21.95
CA LEU A 210 12.88 0.67 -21.40
C LEU A 210 12.57 1.47 -20.13
N LEU A 211 11.43 2.15 -20.09
CA LEU A 211 11.00 2.89 -18.92
C LEU A 211 10.76 1.94 -17.74
N VAL A 212 9.92 0.92 -17.91
CA VAL A 212 9.53 -0.02 -16.85
C VAL A 212 10.65 -0.98 -16.47
N GLY A 213 11.46 -1.40 -17.44
CA GLY A 213 12.56 -2.34 -17.22
C GLY A 213 13.82 -1.69 -16.67
N ILE A 214 14.05 -0.39 -16.90
CA ILE A 214 15.34 0.25 -16.58
C ILE A 214 15.17 1.58 -15.85
N ALA A 215 14.60 2.61 -16.49
CA ALA A 215 14.65 3.97 -15.93
C ALA A 215 13.79 4.14 -14.66
N TYR A 216 12.56 3.60 -14.66
CA TYR A 216 11.69 3.55 -13.49
C TYR A 216 12.32 2.77 -12.33
N PRO A 217 12.77 1.51 -12.49
CA PRO A 217 13.30 0.73 -11.39
C PRO A 217 14.61 1.28 -10.83
N ILE A 218 15.47 1.91 -11.64
CA ILE A 218 16.67 2.62 -11.13
C ILE A 218 16.26 3.78 -10.21
N THR A 219 15.30 4.60 -10.65
CA THR A 219 14.80 5.72 -9.82
C THR A 219 14.10 5.19 -8.57
N GLY A 220 13.32 4.12 -8.73
CA GLY A 220 12.67 3.40 -7.65
C GLY A 220 13.67 2.83 -6.65
N HIS A 221 14.83 2.32 -7.09
CA HIS A 221 15.87 1.83 -6.19
C HIS A 221 16.47 2.96 -5.36
N MET A 222 16.78 4.08 -6.01
CA MET A 222 17.33 5.26 -5.34
C MET A 222 16.42 5.77 -4.22
N VAL A 223 15.08 5.66 -4.37
CA VAL A 223 14.09 6.24 -3.43
C VAL A 223 13.46 5.20 -2.49
N TRP A 224 13.07 4.03 -2.99
CA TRP A 224 12.36 2.97 -2.25
C TRP A 224 13.18 1.69 -2.05
N GLY A 225 14.21 1.46 -2.86
CA GLY A 225 15.07 0.27 -2.78
C GLY A 225 16.25 0.41 -1.80
N GLY A 226 16.25 1.43 -0.94
CA GLY A 226 17.34 1.67 0.01
C GLY A 226 18.59 2.34 -0.60
N GLY A 227 18.47 2.90 -1.81
CA GLY A 227 19.57 3.57 -2.50
C GLY A 227 19.89 4.99 -2.01
N LEU A 228 20.54 5.77 -2.87
CA LEU A 228 21.15 7.06 -2.58
C LEU A 228 20.17 8.07 -1.99
N VAL A 229 19.01 8.24 -2.62
CA VAL A 229 18.04 9.28 -2.24
C VAL A 229 17.31 8.88 -0.95
N ALA A 230 17.05 7.59 -0.75
CA ALA A 230 16.59 7.03 0.51
C ALA A 230 17.59 7.32 1.64
N SER A 231 18.89 7.16 1.40
CA SER A 231 19.95 7.45 2.38
C SER A 231 20.03 8.91 2.82
N TRP A 232 19.48 9.83 2.02
CA TRP A 232 19.36 11.25 2.38
C TRP A 232 18.13 11.55 3.25
N GLY A 233 17.30 10.54 3.55
CA GLY A 233 16.06 10.71 4.31
C GLY A 233 14.93 11.32 3.49
N PHE A 234 14.93 11.12 2.17
CA PHE A 234 13.83 11.56 1.31
C PHE A 234 12.59 10.68 1.48
N TRP A 235 11.42 11.31 1.62
CA TRP A 235 10.16 10.61 1.83
C TRP A 235 9.25 10.78 0.62
N ASP A 236 8.94 9.67 -0.04
CA ASP A 236 7.90 9.57 -1.06
C ASP A 236 7.00 8.39 -0.69
N PHE A 237 5.80 8.66 -0.17
CA PHE A 237 4.96 7.60 0.39
C PHE A 237 4.35 6.68 -0.67
N ALA A 238 3.83 7.27 -1.76
CA ALA A 238 3.04 6.55 -2.76
C ALA A 238 3.44 6.89 -4.20
N GLY A 239 4.55 7.58 -4.42
CA GLY A 239 5.15 7.73 -5.73
C GLY A 239 4.85 9.07 -6.39
N SER A 240 4.72 10.15 -5.61
CA SER A 240 4.68 11.51 -6.20
C SER A 240 5.91 11.79 -7.04
N THR A 241 7.06 11.23 -6.66
CA THR A 241 8.29 11.27 -7.45
C THR A 241 8.44 10.01 -8.29
N VAL A 242 8.51 8.84 -7.64
CA VAL A 242 8.87 7.57 -8.29
C VAL A 242 7.93 7.20 -9.43
N VAL A 243 6.64 7.50 -9.30
CA VAL A 243 5.63 7.24 -10.35
C VAL A 243 5.32 8.50 -11.13
N HIS A 244 4.80 9.53 -10.46
CA HIS A 244 4.21 10.69 -11.13
C HIS A 244 5.27 11.61 -11.75
N ALA A 245 6.34 11.96 -11.03
CA ALA A 245 7.39 12.80 -11.59
C ALA A 245 8.19 12.05 -12.67
N VAL A 246 8.57 10.78 -12.44
CA VAL A 246 9.27 9.98 -13.45
C VAL A 246 8.43 9.85 -14.72
N GLY A 247 7.17 9.43 -14.60
CA GLY A 247 6.24 9.35 -15.71
C GLY A 247 6.00 10.73 -16.37
N GLY A 248 5.86 11.79 -15.56
CA GLY A 248 5.62 13.15 -16.03
C GLY A 248 6.80 13.76 -16.80
N TRP A 249 8.03 13.58 -16.33
CA TRP A 249 9.24 14.03 -17.03
C TRP A 249 9.45 13.23 -18.31
N ALA A 250 9.24 11.92 -18.27
CA ALA A 250 9.33 11.09 -19.45
C ALA A 250 8.24 11.46 -20.49
N ALA A 251 7.04 11.78 -20.02
CA ALA A 251 5.93 12.30 -20.83
C ALA A 251 6.24 13.67 -21.45
N LEU A 252 6.82 14.58 -20.68
CA LEU A 252 7.26 15.90 -21.16
C LEU A 252 8.30 15.74 -22.27
N MET A 253 9.33 14.93 -22.06
CA MET A 253 10.38 14.70 -23.06
C MET A 253 9.81 14.02 -24.31
N GLY A 254 8.94 13.02 -24.14
CA GLY A 254 8.24 12.38 -25.26
C GLY A 254 7.39 13.36 -26.06
N ALA A 255 6.65 14.25 -25.38
CA ALA A 255 5.87 15.28 -26.04
C ALA A 255 6.73 16.32 -26.76
N ALA A 256 7.86 16.72 -26.16
CA ALA A 256 8.81 17.66 -26.75
C ALA A 256 9.46 17.11 -28.03
N PHE A 257 9.90 15.85 -28.01
CA PHE A 257 10.54 15.23 -29.18
C PHE A 257 9.57 14.93 -30.33
N LEU A 258 8.32 14.55 -30.02
CA LEU A 258 7.30 14.31 -31.04
C LEU A 258 6.73 15.60 -31.64
N GLY A 259 6.84 16.72 -30.91
CA GLY A 259 6.22 17.98 -31.27
C GLY A 259 4.70 17.99 -31.07
N PRO A 260 4.03 19.09 -31.46
CA PRO A 260 2.61 19.28 -31.26
C PRO A 260 1.76 18.40 -32.17
N ARG A 261 0.51 18.14 -31.75
CA ARG A 261 -0.48 17.48 -32.61
C ARG A 261 -0.81 18.36 -33.82
N ILE A 262 -1.06 17.71 -34.97
CA ILE A 262 -1.51 18.40 -36.18
C ILE A 262 -2.80 19.18 -35.87
N GLY A 263 -2.78 20.48 -36.18
CA GLY A 263 -3.87 21.42 -35.93
C GLY A 263 -3.92 21.98 -34.50
N LYS A 264 -2.93 21.69 -33.63
CA LYS A 264 -2.91 22.22 -32.26
C LYS A 264 -2.59 23.71 -32.18
N TYR A 265 -1.79 24.24 -33.09
CA TYR A 265 -1.42 25.65 -33.16
C TYR A 265 -1.72 26.19 -34.57
N ASN A 266 -2.22 27.42 -34.64
CA ASN A 266 -2.38 28.17 -35.87
C ASN A 266 -1.02 28.76 -36.32
N ASP A 267 -0.96 29.32 -37.53
CA ASP A 267 0.26 29.94 -38.07
C ASP A 267 0.74 31.14 -37.23
N ASP A 268 -0.16 31.78 -36.48
CA ASP A 268 0.14 32.86 -35.53
C ASP A 268 0.57 32.36 -34.14
N GLY A 269 0.65 31.03 -33.95
CA GLY A 269 1.03 30.39 -32.69
C GLY A 269 -0.09 30.23 -31.66
N THR A 270 -1.31 30.72 -31.94
CA THR A 270 -2.44 30.59 -31.00
C THR A 270 -2.90 29.13 -30.87
N PRO A 271 -3.28 28.68 -29.65
CA PRO A 271 -3.66 27.28 -29.43
C PRO A 271 -5.11 27.01 -29.85
N ASN A 272 -5.32 25.91 -30.57
CA ASN A 272 -6.64 25.34 -30.85
C ASN A 272 -7.03 24.32 -29.79
N ALA A 273 -8.33 24.30 -29.45
CA ALA A 273 -8.92 23.19 -28.71
C ALA A 273 -9.06 21.98 -29.64
N LEU A 274 -8.66 20.80 -29.14
CA LEU A 274 -8.85 19.52 -29.83
C LEU A 274 -9.81 18.67 -29.00
N PRO A 275 -11.13 18.85 -29.16
CA PRO A 275 -12.10 18.03 -28.44
C PRO A 275 -12.00 16.55 -28.86
N GLY A 276 -12.27 15.66 -27.92
CA GLY A 276 -12.30 14.20 -28.13
C GLY A 276 -13.53 13.75 -28.91
#